data_AF-A0A9D1W2F4-F1
#
_entry.id   AF-A0A9D1W2F4-F1
#
_cell.length_a   1.000
_cell.length_b   1.000
_cell.length_c   1.000
_cell.angle_alpha   90.00
_cell.angle_beta   90.00
_cell.angle_gamma   90.00
#
_symmetry.space_group_name_H-M   'P 1'
#
loop_
_entity.id
_entity.type
_entity.pdbx_description
1 polymer ?
#
loop_
_entity_poly.entity_id
_entity_poly.type
_entity_poly.pdbx_seq_one_letter_code
_entity_poly.pdbx_strand_id
1 'polypeptide(L)'
;MAEMFQNLWGSTGFMQGDWQNYVMLVVALVLMYLAIVKKFEPLLLLPIAFGMFLINIPGAQDIVWGKYETPDMSLQLGIDGGFENVAKYFSSVLDQTIFIREGYLSANGDTVTFYSSLEALNQGITAASTMSAGQFANFTLQGYIQGAVTDGAANFVSDAVVISHAYDDVTNRGLLWYLYYGVDKVIYPPLIFMGIGAMTDFGPLIANPKSMLIGAAAQLGVFLTFVGAVILGFDAAAAASIAIIGGADGPTAIYLTQQLSAFTNRDLLATIAIAAYSYMALIPIIQKPIMKLMTTKKERAIKMKQLREVSKVEKIVFPILCTLIVGILLPDAIPLLGMLMLGNLMRESGVVDRLSTQAQNGLMNTITIFLGVSVGCKAIGTTFLTVDTLSIVLLGLFAFCFGTVGGLLMAKIMNKISGGKINPLIGSAGVSAVPMAARISEDVGREEDPSNHLLMHAMGPNVAGVIGSAVAAGFLLACFGG
;
A
#
# COMPACT_ATOMS: atom_id res chain seq x y z
N MET A 1 -11.59 17.59 42.20
CA MET A 1 -10.67 18.61 41.63
C MET A 1 -9.26 18.06 41.46
N ALA A 2 -8.58 17.62 42.52
CA ALA A 2 -7.22 17.05 42.40
C ALA A 2 -7.15 15.81 41.48
N GLU A 3 -8.06 14.84 41.62
CA GLU A 3 -8.18 13.69 40.70
C GLU A 3 -8.51 14.11 39.26
N MET A 4 -9.27 15.19 39.06
CA MET A 4 -9.58 15.70 37.72
C MET A 4 -8.32 16.26 37.05
N PHE A 5 -7.48 17.00 37.79
CA PHE A 5 -6.19 17.48 37.29
C PHE A 5 -5.17 16.36 37.10
N GLN A 6 -5.16 15.34 37.96
CA GLN A 6 -4.31 14.16 37.78
C GLN A 6 -4.73 13.34 36.55
N ASN A 7 -6.04 13.14 36.34
CA ASN A 7 -6.56 12.47 35.15
C ASN A 7 -6.28 13.30 33.89
N LEU A 8 -6.44 14.63 33.94
CA LEU A 8 -6.11 15.51 32.82
C LEU A 8 -4.61 15.48 32.51
N TRP A 9 -3.77 15.46 33.55
CA TRP A 9 -2.32 15.35 33.42
C TRP A 9 -1.91 14.00 32.81
N GLY A 10 -2.48 12.90 33.31
CA GLY A 10 -2.26 11.55 32.78
C GLY A 10 -2.81 11.33 31.38
N SER A 11 -3.84 12.09 30.97
CA SER A 11 -4.36 12.09 29.60
C SER A 11 -3.59 13.02 28.65
N THR A 12 -2.62 13.81 29.14
CA THR A 12 -1.82 14.66 28.25
C THR A 12 -0.82 13.83 27.47
N GLY A 13 -0.64 14.18 26.20
CA GLY A 13 0.39 13.58 25.36
C GLY A 13 1.81 13.70 25.92
N PHE A 14 2.08 14.71 26.77
CA PHE A 14 3.38 14.87 27.41
C PHE A 14 3.78 13.69 28.31
N MET A 15 2.80 12.97 28.87
CA MET A 15 3.05 11.83 29.77
C MET A 15 2.98 10.47 29.04
N GLN A 16 2.30 10.42 27.89
CA GLN A 16 2.09 9.20 27.09
C GLN A 16 3.07 9.06 25.91
N GLY A 17 3.96 10.03 25.71
CA GLY A 17 4.81 10.10 24.52
C GLY A 17 6.12 9.35 24.66
N ASP A 18 6.38 8.44 23.73
CA ASP A 18 7.69 7.84 23.54
C ASP A 18 8.59 8.74 22.69
N TRP A 19 9.91 8.60 22.84
CA TRP A 19 10.89 9.38 22.06
C TRP A 19 10.72 9.20 20.54
N GLN A 20 10.26 8.01 20.08
CA GLN A 20 9.99 7.74 18.67
C GLN A 20 8.87 8.62 18.11
N ASN A 21 7.82 8.91 18.90
CA ASN A 21 6.73 9.78 18.46
C ASN A 21 7.27 11.18 18.12
N TYR A 22 8.13 11.74 18.98
CA TYR A 22 8.72 13.06 18.75
C TYR A 22 9.62 13.10 17.51
N VAL A 23 10.41 12.04 17.25
CA VAL A 23 11.20 11.93 16.02
C VAL A 23 10.29 11.93 14.80
N MET A 24 9.21 11.16 14.82
CA MET A 24 8.25 11.12 13.71
C MET A 24 7.52 12.44 13.50
N LEU A 25 7.22 13.19 14.56
CA LEU A 25 6.66 14.54 14.43
C LEU A 25 7.63 15.47 13.69
N VAL A 26 8.93 15.39 13.98
CA VAL A 26 9.95 16.15 13.25
C VAL A 26 10.00 15.72 11.78
N VAL A 27 9.98 14.41 11.50
CA VAL A 27 9.95 13.89 10.13
C VAL A 27 8.70 14.39 9.39
N ALA A 28 7.52 14.33 10.01
CA ALA A 28 6.27 14.82 9.44
C ALA A 28 6.35 16.33 9.10
N LEU A 29 6.93 17.15 9.99
CA LEU A 29 7.16 18.58 9.74
C LEU A 29 8.13 18.82 8.57
N VAL A 30 9.19 18.03 8.45
CA VAL A 30 10.11 18.09 7.31
C VAL A 30 9.39 17.74 6.01
N LEU A 31 8.58 16.68 6.00
CA LEU A 31 7.79 16.29 4.82
C LEU A 31 6.76 17.36 4.44
N MET A 32 6.08 17.97 5.42
CA MET A 32 5.20 19.13 5.20
C MET A 32 5.96 20.32 4.61
N TYR A 33 7.16 20.63 5.10
CA TYR A 33 8.01 21.69 4.55
C TYR A 33 8.37 21.40 3.08
N LEU A 34 8.76 20.17 2.75
CA LEU A 34 9.07 19.76 1.39
C LEU A 34 7.83 19.86 0.48
N ALA A 35 6.66 19.46 0.96
CA ALA A 35 5.41 19.57 0.22
C ALA A 35 4.98 21.03 -0.03
N ILE A 36 5.06 21.90 0.99
CA ILE A 36 4.55 23.27 0.93
C ILE A 36 5.54 24.23 0.27
N VAL A 37 6.78 24.26 0.76
CA VAL A 37 7.79 25.26 0.36
C VAL A 37 8.48 24.85 -0.93
N LYS A 38 8.84 23.57 -1.05
CA LYS A 38 9.55 23.05 -2.23
C LYS A 38 8.62 22.47 -3.29
N LYS A 39 7.31 22.35 -2.99
CA LYS A 39 6.28 21.82 -3.91
C LYS A 39 6.61 20.43 -4.44
N PHE A 40 7.23 19.60 -3.60
CA PHE A 40 7.48 18.20 -3.88
C PHE A 40 6.19 17.41 -3.72
N GLU A 41 5.61 16.94 -4.83
CA GLU A 41 4.37 16.14 -4.89
C GLU A 41 3.30 16.58 -3.86
N PRO A 42 2.89 17.87 -3.86
CA PRO A 42 2.11 18.45 -2.77
C PRO A 42 0.73 17.81 -2.63
N LEU A 43 0.19 17.23 -3.70
CA LEU A 43 -1.12 16.58 -3.69
C LEU A 43 -1.15 15.31 -2.84
N LEU A 44 -0.02 14.60 -2.75
CA LEU A 44 0.10 13.33 -2.01
C LEU A 44 0.93 13.49 -0.74
N LEU A 45 2.06 14.18 -0.82
CA LEU A 45 3.02 14.27 0.29
C LEU A 45 2.44 15.05 1.47
N LEU A 46 1.62 16.08 1.23
CA LEU A 46 1.01 16.86 2.30
C LEU A 46 -0.02 16.03 3.11
N PRO A 47 -1.01 15.35 2.50
CA PRO A 47 -1.88 14.44 3.24
C PRO A 47 -1.14 13.33 3.98
N ILE A 48 -0.09 12.73 3.38
CA ILE A 48 0.74 11.70 4.03
C ILE A 48 1.44 12.26 5.26
N ALA A 49 2.10 13.40 5.13
CA ALA A 49 2.80 14.05 6.23
C ALA A 49 1.82 14.43 7.35
N PHE A 50 0.60 14.86 7.01
CA PHE A 50 -0.43 15.17 8.00
C PHE A 50 -0.98 13.93 8.71
N GLY A 51 -1.19 12.82 8.00
CA GLY A 51 -1.56 11.53 8.62
C GLY A 51 -0.47 11.02 9.57
N MET A 52 0.79 11.11 9.16
CA MET A 52 1.96 10.79 9.99
C MET A 52 2.04 11.69 11.22
N PHE A 53 1.73 12.98 11.06
CA PHE A 53 1.66 13.92 12.18
C PHE A 53 0.60 13.48 13.18
N LEU A 54 -0.64 13.22 12.74
CA LEU A 54 -1.76 12.87 13.62
C LEU A 54 -1.52 11.60 14.43
N ILE A 55 -1.04 10.52 13.80
CA ILE A 55 -0.85 9.24 14.50
C ILE A 55 0.28 9.31 15.53
N ASN A 56 1.29 10.15 15.30
CA ASN A 56 2.42 10.30 16.20
C ASN A 56 2.24 11.43 17.23
N ILE A 57 1.08 12.08 17.31
CA ILE A 57 0.78 12.93 18.48
C ILE A 57 0.64 11.99 19.69
N PRO A 58 1.47 12.16 20.73
CA PRO A 58 1.38 11.32 21.92
C PRO A 58 -0.04 11.25 22.50
N GLY A 59 -0.54 10.03 22.71
CA GLY A 59 -1.90 9.77 23.20
C GLY A 59 -3.03 9.93 22.18
N ALA A 60 -2.74 10.36 20.95
CA ALA A 60 -3.77 10.48 19.91
C ALA A 60 -3.99 9.16 19.13
N GLN A 61 -2.99 8.28 19.08
CA GLN A 61 -3.03 7.03 18.30
C GLN A 61 -4.32 6.23 18.56
N ASP A 62 -4.60 5.94 19.82
CA ASP A 62 -5.77 5.17 20.25
C ASP A 62 -7.11 5.83 19.90
N ILE A 63 -7.13 7.15 19.73
CA ILE A 63 -8.33 7.94 19.41
C ILE A 63 -8.57 7.96 17.90
N VAL A 64 -7.50 8.19 17.14
CA VAL A 64 -7.61 8.39 15.69
C VAL A 64 -7.61 7.07 14.91
N TRP A 65 -6.97 6.04 15.44
CA TRP A 65 -6.90 4.70 14.88
C TRP A 65 -7.86 3.74 15.59
N GLY A 66 -7.82 3.70 16.92
CA GLY A 66 -8.63 2.79 17.74
C GLY A 66 -7.78 2.05 18.77
N LYS A 67 -8.42 1.57 19.85
CA LYS A 67 -7.73 0.99 21.02
C LYS A 67 -7.33 -0.48 20.88
N TYR A 68 -7.95 -1.24 19.97
CA TYR A 68 -7.76 -2.69 19.91
C TYR A 68 -7.69 -3.20 18.46
N GLU A 69 -6.49 -3.61 18.03
CA GLU A 69 -6.32 -4.55 16.92
C GLU A 69 -6.17 -5.95 17.54
N THR A 70 -7.27 -6.67 17.78
CA THR A 70 -7.14 -8.13 17.92
C THR A 70 -7.05 -8.71 16.51
N PRO A 71 -5.99 -9.47 16.18
CA PRO A 71 -6.00 -10.30 14.98
C PRO A 71 -7.22 -11.22 15.05
N ASP A 72 -7.91 -11.42 13.94
CA ASP A 72 -8.93 -12.46 13.78
C ASP A 72 -8.26 -13.83 13.94
N MET A 73 -7.98 -14.26 15.18
CA MET A 73 -7.61 -15.64 15.46
C MET A 73 -8.89 -16.47 15.45
N SER A 74 -9.31 -16.92 14.27
CA SER A 74 -10.09 -18.15 14.18
C SER A 74 -9.19 -19.29 14.67
N LEU A 75 -9.48 -19.87 15.84
CA LEU A 75 -8.76 -21.03 16.36
C LEU A 75 -8.71 -22.15 15.30
N GLN A 76 -7.51 -22.65 15.00
CA GLN A 76 -7.32 -23.99 14.45
C GLN A 76 -6.97 -24.96 15.58
N LEU A 77 -7.67 -26.09 15.61
CA LEU A 77 -7.50 -27.17 16.58
C LEU A 77 -6.21 -27.96 16.28
N GLY A 78 -5.34 -28.12 17.29
CA GLY A 78 -4.24 -29.07 17.26
C GLY A 78 -4.72 -30.50 17.60
N ILE A 79 -4.14 -31.50 16.92
CA ILE A 79 -4.57 -32.90 16.95
C ILE A 79 -3.99 -33.69 18.16
N ASP A 80 -3.12 -33.08 18.97
CA ASP A 80 -2.22 -33.84 19.86
C ASP A 80 -2.50 -33.70 21.36
N GLY A 81 -3.73 -33.36 21.76
CA GLY A 81 -4.22 -33.67 23.10
C GLY A 81 -3.60 -32.89 24.28
N GLY A 82 -3.54 -31.55 24.20
CA GLY A 82 -3.45 -30.74 25.42
C GLY A 82 -3.29 -29.24 25.22
N PHE A 83 -4.39 -28.48 25.31
CA PHE A 83 -4.48 -27.09 25.82
C PHE A 83 -5.95 -26.82 26.18
N GLU A 84 -6.28 -26.54 27.45
CA GLU A 84 -7.65 -26.12 27.81
C GLU A 84 -7.85 -24.65 27.41
N ASN A 85 -8.57 -24.43 26.31
CA ASN A 85 -8.98 -23.10 25.87
C ASN A 85 -10.12 -22.58 26.75
N VAL A 86 -9.85 -21.58 27.61
CA VAL A 86 -10.87 -20.88 28.38
C VAL A 86 -11.13 -19.52 27.75
N ALA A 87 -12.37 -19.33 27.28
CA ALA A 87 -12.84 -18.08 26.70
C ALA A 87 -13.62 -17.27 27.74
N LYS A 88 -13.40 -15.95 27.78
CA LYS A 88 -14.16 -15.01 28.61
C LYS A 88 -15.26 -14.40 27.76
N TYR A 89 -16.49 -14.37 28.24
CA TYR A 89 -17.62 -13.80 27.51
C TYR A 89 -18.26 -12.66 28.29
N PHE A 90 -18.64 -11.60 27.60
CA PHE A 90 -19.28 -10.42 28.18
C PHE A 90 -20.67 -10.19 27.60
N SER A 91 -21.66 -9.98 28.47
CA SER A 91 -22.94 -9.42 28.04
C SER A 91 -22.88 -7.90 28.11
N SER A 92 -22.94 -7.21 26.97
CA SER A 92 -22.93 -5.74 26.89
C SER A 92 -24.16 -5.08 27.52
N VAL A 93 -25.21 -5.85 27.80
CA VAL A 93 -26.47 -5.39 28.40
C VAL A 93 -26.48 -5.56 29.93
N LEU A 94 -25.63 -6.43 30.48
CA LEU A 94 -25.68 -6.83 31.90
C LEU A 94 -24.35 -6.68 32.65
N ASP A 95 -23.26 -6.21 32.00
CA ASP A 95 -21.91 -6.09 32.57
C ASP A 95 -21.40 -7.38 33.28
N GLN A 96 -21.92 -8.54 32.87
CA GLN A 96 -21.56 -9.82 33.45
C GLN A 96 -20.49 -10.54 32.62
N THR A 97 -19.42 -10.93 33.31
CA THR A 97 -18.38 -11.82 32.81
C THR A 97 -18.75 -13.26 33.11
N ILE A 98 -18.63 -14.14 32.12
CA ILE A 98 -18.72 -15.59 32.31
C ILE A 98 -17.51 -16.31 31.68
N PHE A 99 -17.13 -17.45 32.24
CA PHE A 99 -16.01 -18.28 31.79
C PHE A 99 -16.53 -19.61 31.24
N ILE A 100 -15.91 -20.16 30.21
CA ILE A 100 -16.37 -21.38 29.53
C ILE A 100 -15.17 -22.26 29.16
N ARG A 101 -15.31 -23.59 29.27
CA ARG A 101 -14.31 -24.60 28.85
C ARG A 101 -14.69 -25.26 27.51
N GLU A 102 -13.78 -26.03 26.91
CA GLU A 102 -14.08 -26.86 25.73
C GLU A 102 -15.28 -27.80 25.97
N GLY A 103 -16.10 -28.02 24.94
CA GLY A 103 -17.35 -28.79 25.06
C GLY A 103 -18.52 -28.02 25.68
N TYR A 104 -18.52 -26.69 25.53
CA TYR A 104 -19.49 -25.80 26.19
C TYR A 104 -20.95 -26.02 25.83
N LEU A 105 -21.21 -26.54 24.63
CA LEU A 105 -22.54 -26.96 24.21
C LEU A 105 -22.80 -28.38 24.70
N SER A 106 -23.96 -28.59 25.31
CA SER A 106 -24.48 -29.93 25.55
C SER A 106 -24.46 -30.74 24.24
N ALA A 107 -24.33 -32.06 24.32
CA ALA A 107 -24.30 -32.96 23.15
C ALA A 107 -25.48 -32.76 22.17
N ASN A 108 -26.57 -32.14 22.64
CA ASN A 108 -27.77 -31.84 21.86
C ASN A 108 -27.80 -30.40 21.28
N GLY A 109 -26.80 -29.54 21.57
CA GLY A 109 -26.66 -28.20 21.00
C GLY A 109 -27.48 -27.07 21.64
N ASP A 110 -28.38 -27.37 22.58
CA ASP A 110 -29.38 -26.39 23.06
C ASP A 110 -28.96 -25.57 24.29
N THR A 111 -27.94 -26.01 25.03
CA THR A 111 -27.55 -25.45 26.34
C THR A 111 -26.06 -25.24 26.44
N VAL A 112 -25.66 -24.09 26.99
CA VAL A 112 -24.28 -23.67 27.22
C VAL A 112 -23.94 -23.74 28.71
N THR A 113 -22.85 -24.42 29.05
CA THR A 113 -22.33 -24.49 30.43
C THR A 113 -21.26 -23.41 30.64
N PHE A 114 -21.40 -22.62 31.71
CA PHE A 114 -20.52 -21.50 32.03
C PHE A 114 -20.25 -21.38 33.53
N TYR A 115 -19.26 -20.57 33.89
CA TYR A 115 -18.80 -20.32 35.25
C TYR A 115 -18.82 -18.82 35.54
N SER A 116 -19.25 -18.43 36.75
CA SER A 116 -19.41 -17.02 37.15
C SER A 116 -18.11 -16.34 37.60
N SER A 117 -17.06 -17.11 37.88
CA SER A 117 -15.74 -16.60 38.25
C SER A 117 -14.63 -17.57 37.85
N LEU A 118 -13.39 -17.09 37.76
CA LEU A 118 -12.20 -17.92 37.52
C LEU A 118 -11.99 -18.93 38.66
N GLU A 119 -12.39 -18.58 39.88
CA GLU A 119 -12.34 -19.47 41.03
C GLU A 119 -13.36 -20.62 40.91
N ALA A 120 -14.58 -20.32 40.44
CA ALA A 120 -15.60 -21.33 40.15
C ALA A 120 -15.16 -22.26 39.00
N LEU A 121 -14.48 -21.71 37.99
CA LEU A 121 -13.87 -22.50 36.93
C LEU A 121 -12.81 -23.47 37.50
N ASN A 122 -11.98 -23.04 38.45
CA ASN A 122 -10.96 -23.87 39.08
C ASN A 122 -11.55 -24.98 39.96
N GLN A 123 -12.75 -24.78 40.50
CA GLN A 123 -13.49 -25.76 41.31
C GLN A 123 -14.27 -26.80 40.48
N GLY A 124 -14.22 -26.70 39.14
CA GLY A 124 -14.80 -27.67 38.21
C GLY A 124 -16.34 -27.72 38.21
N ILE A 125 -16.90 -28.84 37.74
CA ILE A 125 -18.33 -29.04 37.43
C ILE A 125 -19.27 -28.68 38.60
N THR A 126 -18.80 -28.77 39.84
CA THR A 126 -19.54 -28.44 41.06
C THR A 126 -20.00 -26.98 41.17
N ALA A 127 -19.39 -26.06 40.40
CA ALA A 127 -19.73 -24.63 40.38
C ALA A 127 -20.22 -24.11 39.01
N ALA A 128 -20.60 -25.03 38.11
CA ALA A 128 -21.05 -24.69 36.76
C ALA A 128 -22.54 -24.29 36.74
N SER A 129 -22.86 -23.27 35.93
CA SER A 129 -24.22 -22.83 35.62
C SER A 129 -24.54 -23.10 34.15
N THR A 130 -25.83 -23.23 33.80
CA THR A 130 -26.27 -23.48 32.42
C THR A 130 -27.21 -22.40 31.92
N MET A 131 -27.12 -22.08 30.63
CA MET A 131 -28.03 -21.15 29.94
C MET A 131 -28.42 -21.70 28.57
N SER A 132 -29.52 -21.21 27.98
CA SER A 132 -29.92 -21.60 26.63
C SER A 132 -28.98 -21.01 25.57
N ALA A 133 -28.78 -21.72 24.44
CA ALA A 133 -27.97 -21.25 23.32
C ALA A 133 -28.46 -19.90 22.75
N GLY A 134 -29.78 -19.65 22.78
CA GLY A 134 -30.36 -18.37 22.35
C GLY A 134 -30.03 -17.20 23.28
N GLN A 135 -29.86 -17.44 24.58
CA GLN A 135 -29.39 -16.40 25.52
C GLN A 135 -27.88 -16.16 25.40
N PHE A 136 -27.13 -17.21 25.07
CA PHE A 136 -25.68 -17.13 24.83
C PHE A 136 -25.33 -16.23 23.63
N ALA A 137 -26.19 -16.13 22.63
CA ALA A 137 -26.00 -15.21 21.49
C ALA A 137 -25.90 -13.73 21.90
N ASN A 138 -26.32 -13.37 23.13
CA ASN A 138 -26.18 -12.01 23.66
C ASN A 138 -24.83 -11.75 24.36
N PHE A 139 -23.91 -12.72 24.33
CA PHE A 139 -22.57 -12.61 24.89
C PHE A 139 -21.53 -12.45 23.79
N THR A 140 -20.53 -11.61 24.04
CA THR A 140 -19.40 -11.31 23.15
C THR A 140 -18.14 -12.01 23.64
N LEU A 141 -17.42 -12.67 22.72
CA LEU A 141 -16.18 -13.39 23.01
C LEU A 141 -15.03 -12.42 23.29
N GLN A 142 -14.24 -12.70 24.34
CA GLN A 142 -13.02 -11.97 24.72
C GLN A 142 -11.91 -12.89 25.23
N GLY A 143 -10.72 -12.74 24.64
CA GLY A 143 -9.45 -13.23 25.18
C GLY A 143 -9.22 -14.74 25.19
N TYR A 144 -7.94 -15.10 25.41
CA TYR A 144 -7.44 -16.45 25.65
C TYR A 144 -6.65 -16.42 26.96
N ILE A 145 -6.88 -17.38 27.86
CA ILE A 145 -6.04 -17.54 29.05
C ILE A 145 -5.04 -18.66 28.78
N GLN A 146 -3.76 -18.32 28.64
CA GLN A 146 -2.70 -19.33 28.57
C GLN A 146 -2.31 -19.75 29.99
N GLY A 147 -2.32 -21.06 30.25
CA GLY A 147 -1.90 -21.64 31.53
C GLY A 147 -0.89 -22.77 31.31
N ALA A 148 -0.02 -22.99 32.30
CA ALA A 148 0.85 -24.16 32.34
C ALA A 148 0.19 -25.25 33.19
N VAL A 149 0.17 -26.49 32.70
CA VAL A 149 -0.28 -27.64 33.48
C VAL A 149 0.91 -28.17 34.29
N THR A 150 0.80 -28.11 35.61
CA THR A 150 1.76 -28.75 36.53
C THR A 150 0.96 -29.66 37.46
N ASP A 151 1.31 -30.95 37.54
CA ASP A 151 0.62 -31.96 38.35
C ASP A 151 -0.91 -32.07 38.11
N GLY A 152 -1.34 -31.97 36.85
CA GLY A 152 -2.75 -32.13 36.48
C GLY A 152 -3.67 -30.98 36.91
N ALA A 153 -3.12 -29.89 37.47
CA ALA A 153 -3.82 -28.65 37.73
C ALA A 153 -3.33 -27.56 36.75
N ALA A 154 -4.28 -26.86 36.11
CA ALA A 154 -3.98 -25.73 35.24
C ALA A 154 -3.74 -24.47 36.08
N ASN A 155 -2.53 -23.92 36.01
CA ASN A 155 -2.19 -22.63 36.62
C ASN A 155 -2.28 -21.52 35.57
N PHE A 156 -3.25 -20.63 35.72
CA PHE A 156 -3.49 -19.50 34.82
C PHE A 156 -2.63 -18.29 35.19
N VAL A 157 -1.98 -17.65 34.20
CA VAL A 157 -1.23 -16.39 34.39
C VAL A 157 -2.16 -15.21 34.13
N SER A 158 -2.21 -14.23 35.05
CA SER A 158 -3.30 -13.24 35.14
C SER A 158 -3.30 -12.09 34.14
N ASP A 159 -2.35 -12.00 33.20
CA ASP A 159 -2.03 -10.69 32.59
C ASP A 159 -2.33 -10.56 31.09
N ALA A 160 -3.03 -11.50 30.46
CA ALA A 160 -3.44 -11.39 29.06
C ALA A 160 -4.96 -11.19 28.93
N VAL A 161 -5.45 -10.00 29.29
CA VAL A 161 -6.83 -9.57 28.99
C VAL A 161 -6.81 -8.69 27.75
N VAL A 162 -7.17 -9.25 26.59
CA VAL A 162 -7.49 -8.43 25.42
C VAL A 162 -9.00 -8.31 25.30
N ILE A 163 -9.48 -7.06 25.36
CA ILE A 163 -10.90 -6.71 25.28
C ILE A 163 -11.27 -6.66 23.79
N SER A 164 -11.79 -7.74 23.21
CA SER A 164 -12.49 -7.67 21.92
C SER A 164 -13.94 -7.28 22.14
N HIS A 165 -14.29 -6.02 21.90
CA HIS A 165 -15.70 -5.68 21.69
C HIS A 165 -16.16 -6.30 20.36
N ALA A 166 -17.46 -6.60 20.26
CA ALA A 166 -18.09 -7.00 19.01
C ALA A 166 -17.60 -6.10 17.87
N TYR A 167 -17.23 -6.72 16.75
CA TYR A 167 -16.65 -6.11 15.56
C TYR A 167 -17.52 -4.97 14.95
N ASP A 168 -18.76 -4.83 15.44
CA ASP A 168 -19.81 -3.95 14.93
C ASP A 168 -20.05 -2.67 15.75
N ASP A 169 -19.48 -2.51 16.95
CA ASP A 169 -19.66 -1.28 17.73
C ASP A 169 -18.60 -0.21 17.37
N VAL A 170 -19.08 0.97 16.96
CA VAL A 170 -18.31 2.17 16.53
C VAL A 170 -17.35 2.69 17.61
N THR A 171 -17.41 2.14 18.83
CA THR A 171 -16.63 2.59 20.00
C THR A 171 -15.15 2.22 19.95
N ASN A 172 -14.74 1.27 19.10
CA ASN A 172 -13.37 0.74 19.09
C ASN A 172 -12.48 1.20 17.92
N ARG A 173 -13.03 1.92 16.93
CA ARG A 173 -12.32 2.31 15.71
C ARG A 173 -12.39 3.82 15.51
N GLY A 174 -11.24 4.42 15.25
CA GLY A 174 -11.13 5.83 14.87
C GLY A 174 -11.34 6.04 13.38
N LEU A 175 -11.49 7.31 12.98
CA LEU A 175 -11.69 7.70 11.58
C LEU A 175 -10.61 7.14 10.65
N LEU A 176 -9.35 7.16 11.09
CA LEU A 176 -8.21 6.81 10.24
C LEU A 176 -8.17 5.31 9.93
N TRP A 177 -8.71 4.47 10.83
CA TRP A 177 -8.91 3.05 10.58
C TRP A 177 -9.94 2.81 9.47
N TYR A 178 -11.08 3.51 9.49
CA TYR A 178 -12.10 3.37 8.44
C TYR A 178 -11.60 3.85 7.07
N LEU A 179 -10.79 4.91 7.04
CA LEU A 179 -10.14 5.33 5.80
C LEU A 179 -9.10 4.29 5.34
N TYR A 180 -8.33 3.73 6.28
CA TYR A 180 -7.37 2.69 5.98
C TYR A 180 -8.01 1.38 5.48
N TYR A 181 -9.26 1.09 5.85
CA TYR A 181 -10.00 -0.04 5.30
C TYR A 181 -10.03 -0.08 3.77
N GLY A 182 -10.07 1.10 3.11
CA GLY A 182 -9.99 1.19 1.66
C GLY A 182 -8.61 0.83 1.08
N VAL A 183 -7.54 0.96 1.88
CA VAL A 183 -6.19 0.48 1.55
C VAL A 183 -6.09 -1.02 1.81
N ASP A 184 -6.53 -1.48 2.99
CA ASP A 184 -6.51 -2.89 3.41
C ASP A 184 -7.28 -3.80 2.44
N LYS A 185 -8.46 -3.36 1.99
CA LYS A 185 -9.27 -4.08 1.00
C LYS A 185 -8.91 -3.74 -0.45
N VAL A 186 -7.83 -2.99 -0.66
CA VAL A 186 -7.29 -2.71 -2.00
C VAL A 186 -8.33 -2.03 -2.91
N ILE A 187 -9.17 -1.17 -2.32
CA ILE A 187 -10.23 -0.44 -3.02
C ILE A 187 -9.66 0.80 -3.71
N TYR A 188 -8.78 1.53 -3.03
CA TYR A 188 -8.24 2.79 -3.55
C TYR A 188 -7.31 2.62 -4.77
N PRO A 189 -6.39 1.63 -4.82
CA PRO A 189 -5.46 1.55 -5.94
C PRO A 189 -6.12 1.35 -7.32
N PRO A 190 -7.08 0.42 -7.50
CA PRO A 190 -7.80 0.27 -8.77
C PRO A 190 -8.56 1.54 -9.18
N LEU A 191 -9.15 2.27 -8.23
CA LEU A 191 -9.87 3.51 -8.51
C LEU A 191 -8.92 4.67 -8.90
N ILE A 192 -7.73 4.74 -8.30
CA ILE A 192 -6.68 5.66 -8.74
C ILE A 192 -6.25 5.31 -10.16
N PHE A 193 -6.05 4.04 -10.47
CA PHE A 193 -5.74 3.56 -11.81
C PHE A 193 -6.79 3.99 -12.84
N MET A 194 -8.09 3.93 -12.49
CA MET A 194 -9.16 4.47 -13.33
C MET A 194 -8.97 5.97 -13.62
N GLY A 195 -8.70 6.78 -12.60
CA GLY A 195 -8.48 8.22 -12.81
C GLY A 195 -7.19 8.51 -13.62
N ILE A 196 -6.09 7.77 -13.39
CA ILE A 196 -4.87 7.86 -14.20
C ILE A 196 -5.20 7.54 -15.67
N GLY A 197 -5.99 6.49 -15.92
CA GLY A 197 -6.44 6.11 -17.25
C GLY A 197 -7.25 7.21 -17.94
N ALA A 198 -8.14 7.88 -17.19
CA ALA A 198 -8.95 8.99 -17.69
C ALA A 198 -8.13 10.26 -18.00
N MET A 199 -7.00 10.47 -17.30
CA MET A 199 -6.07 11.58 -17.55
C MET A 199 -5.08 11.33 -18.69
N THR A 200 -4.83 10.07 -19.02
CA THR A 200 -3.71 9.67 -19.88
C THR A 200 -4.12 9.60 -21.35
N ASP A 201 -3.35 10.28 -22.21
CA ASP A 201 -3.43 10.11 -23.67
C ASP A 201 -2.48 8.99 -24.12
N PHE A 202 -3.05 7.91 -24.64
CA PHE A 202 -2.31 6.76 -25.16
C PHE A 202 -1.91 6.93 -26.63
N GLY A 203 -2.32 8.03 -27.28
CA GLY A 203 -1.95 8.37 -28.66
C GLY A 203 -0.45 8.26 -28.91
N PRO A 204 0.44 8.83 -28.07
CA PRO A 204 1.88 8.66 -28.20
C PRO A 204 2.39 7.22 -28.22
N LEU A 205 1.82 6.36 -27.36
CA LEU A 205 2.19 4.95 -27.27
C LEU A 205 1.73 4.18 -28.51
N ILE A 206 0.48 4.41 -28.94
CA ILE A 206 -0.11 3.79 -30.13
C ILE A 206 0.60 4.24 -31.41
N ALA A 207 1.00 5.52 -31.47
CA ALA A 207 1.72 6.09 -32.60
C ALA A 207 3.09 5.43 -32.80
N ASN A 208 3.79 5.10 -31.72
CA ASN A 208 5.07 4.38 -31.76
C ASN A 208 5.11 3.22 -30.75
N PRO A 209 4.55 2.05 -31.11
CA PRO A 209 4.44 0.90 -30.19
C PRO A 209 5.79 0.38 -29.69
N LYS A 210 6.90 0.65 -30.41
CA LYS A 210 8.26 0.27 -29.98
C LYS A 210 8.63 0.90 -28.64
N SER A 211 7.99 2.01 -28.25
CA SER A 211 8.17 2.61 -26.92
C SER A 211 7.76 1.70 -25.76
N MET A 212 6.93 0.68 -26.01
CA MET A 212 6.63 -0.36 -25.01
C MET A 212 7.88 -1.09 -24.51
N LEU A 213 8.89 -1.28 -25.39
CA LEU A 213 10.15 -1.91 -25.01
C LEU A 213 10.95 -1.08 -23.99
N ILE A 214 10.83 0.25 -24.06
CA ILE A 214 11.46 1.16 -23.10
C ILE A 214 10.79 1.03 -21.74
N GLY A 215 9.44 1.00 -21.71
CA GLY A 215 8.67 0.78 -20.48
C GLY A 215 8.97 -0.59 -19.86
N ALA A 216 9.10 -1.63 -20.67
CA ALA A 216 9.49 -2.97 -20.21
C ALA A 216 10.92 -2.98 -19.62
N ALA A 217 11.88 -2.34 -20.29
CA ALA A 217 13.25 -2.23 -19.79
C ALA A 217 13.37 -1.39 -18.51
N ALA A 218 12.46 -0.43 -18.30
CA ALA A 218 12.42 0.33 -17.05
C ALA A 218 12.03 -0.52 -15.83
N GLN A 219 11.33 -1.65 -16.03
CA GLN A 219 11.02 -2.60 -14.96
C GLN A 219 12.25 -3.41 -14.51
N LEU A 220 13.42 -3.24 -15.14
CA LEU A 220 14.69 -3.82 -14.66
C LEU A 220 15.00 -3.40 -13.21
N GLY A 221 14.59 -2.20 -12.81
CA GLY A 221 14.69 -1.74 -11.42
C GLY A 221 13.94 -2.65 -10.44
N VAL A 222 12.75 -3.14 -10.81
CA VAL A 222 11.95 -4.06 -9.99
C VAL A 222 12.71 -5.37 -9.76
N PHE A 223 13.13 -6.02 -10.84
CA PHE A 223 13.77 -7.35 -10.74
C PHE A 223 15.15 -7.32 -10.06
N LEU A 224 15.97 -6.28 -10.29
CA LEU A 224 17.25 -6.16 -9.57
C LEU A 224 17.04 -5.91 -8.08
N THR A 225 16.00 -5.15 -7.72
CA THR A 225 15.67 -4.88 -6.32
C THR A 225 15.12 -6.12 -5.64
N PHE A 226 14.34 -6.93 -6.35
CA PHE A 226 13.91 -8.25 -5.87
C PHE A 226 15.12 -9.12 -5.49
N VAL A 227 16.09 -9.25 -6.40
CA VAL A 227 17.32 -10.02 -6.13
C VAL A 227 18.09 -9.42 -4.94
N GLY A 228 18.21 -8.09 -4.88
CA GLY A 228 18.86 -7.39 -3.77
C GLY A 228 18.17 -7.64 -2.42
N ALA A 229 16.84 -7.61 -2.38
CA ALA A 229 16.07 -7.88 -1.17
C ALA A 229 16.23 -9.33 -0.70
N VAL A 230 16.20 -10.30 -1.63
CA VAL A 230 16.46 -11.72 -1.30
C VAL A 230 17.87 -11.90 -0.73
N ILE A 231 18.89 -11.25 -1.30
CA ILE A 231 20.27 -11.31 -0.79
C ILE A 231 20.37 -10.72 0.62
N LEU A 232 19.58 -9.69 0.94
CA LEU A 232 19.52 -9.09 2.28
C LEU A 232 18.70 -9.92 3.29
N GLY A 233 18.18 -11.09 2.90
CA GLY A 233 17.49 -12.01 3.79
C GLY A 233 16.00 -11.72 3.97
N PHE A 234 15.38 -10.94 3.08
CA PHE A 234 13.92 -10.84 3.02
C PHE A 234 13.32 -12.11 2.41
N ASP A 235 12.17 -12.54 2.92
CA ASP A 235 11.40 -13.62 2.29
C ASP A 235 10.91 -13.20 0.89
N ALA A 236 10.52 -14.16 0.06
CA ALA A 236 10.19 -13.89 -1.34
C ALA A 236 8.99 -12.93 -1.50
N ALA A 237 7.97 -13.02 -0.63
CA ALA A 237 6.80 -12.15 -0.66
C ALA A 237 7.15 -10.71 -0.22
N ALA A 238 7.95 -10.57 0.84
CA ALA A 238 8.51 -9.28 1.26
C ALA A 238 9.41 -8.68 0.18
N ALA A 239 10.30 -9.48 -0.41
CA ALA A 239 11.20 -9.05 -1.47
C ALA A 239 10.44 -8.58 -2.71
N ALA A 240 9.36 -9.26 -3.10
CA ALA A 240 8.48 -8.85 -4.19
C ALA A 240 7.75 -7.52 -3.90
N SER A 241 7.33 -7.33 -2.65
CA SER A 241 6.69 -6.10 -2.19
C SER A 241 7.67 -4.91 -2.16
N ILE A 242 8.93 -5.13 -1.78
CA ILE A 242 9.98 -4.12 -1.84
C ILE A 242 10.37 -3.82 -3.30
N ALA A 243 10.46 -4.85 -4.13
CA ALA A 243 10.84 -4.75 -5.52
C ALA A 243 9.93 -3.83 -6.32
N ILE A 244 8.61 -3.90 -6.09
CA ILE A 244 7.64 -3.14 -6.88
C ILE A 244 7.74 -1.62 -6.66
N ILE A 245 8.43 -1.15 -5.60
CA ILE A 245 8.83 0.27 -5.47
C ILE A 245 9.57 0.75 -6.72
N GLY A 246 10.39 -0.13 -7.33
CA GLY A 246 11.11 0.15 -8.56
C GLY A 246 10.24 0.43 -9.78
N GLY A 247 8.97 0.02 -9.73
CA GLY A 247 7.99 0.39 -10.75
C GLY A 247 7.62 1.87 -10.70
N ALA A 248 7.96 2.57 -9.61
CA ALA A 248 7.63 3.98 -9.38
C ALA A 248 6.12 4.26 -9.56
N ASP A 249 5.30 3.33 -9.09
CA ASP A 249 3.85 3.35 -9.19
C ASP A 249 3.23 2.99 -7.83
N GLY A 250 2.79 4.01 -7.11
CA GLY A 250 2.39 3.93 -5.71
C GLY A 250 1.14 3.06 -5.51
N PRO A 251 0.07 3.28 -6.29
CA PRO A 251 -1.10 2.40 -6.24
C PRO A 251 -0.74 0.93 -6.51
N THR A 252 0.10 0.64 -7.51
CA THR A 252 0.54 -0.73 -7.80
C THR A 252 1.36 -1.31 -6.66
N ALA A 253 2.25 -0.52 -6.05
CA ALA A 253 3.06 -0.95 -4.92
C ALA A 253 2.19 -1.30 -3.69
N ILE A 254 1.19 -0.46 -3.39
CA ILE A 254 0.21 -0.72 -2.32
C ILE A 254 -0.59 -1.99 -2.62
N TYR A 255 -1.11 -2.12 -3.86
CA TYR A 255 -1.89 -3.29 -4.29
C TYR A 255 -1.12 -4.59 -4.06
N LEU A 256 0.10 -4.68 -4.61
CA LEU A 256 0.90 -5.90 -4.53
C LEU A 256 1.29 -6.22 -3.09
N THR A 257 1.73 -5.21 -2.34
CA THR A 257 2.14 -5.40 -0.94
C THR A 257 1.00 -5.89 -0.08
N GLN A 258 -0.21 -5.36 -0.29
CA GLN A 258 -1.38 -5.78 0.47
C GLN A 258 -1.81 -7.20 0.11
N GLN A 259 -1.74 -7.59 -1.16
CA GLN A 259 -2.03 -8.97 -1.58
C GLN A 259 -0.98 -9.97 -1.07
N LEU A 260 0.28 -9.56 -1.02
CA LEU A 260 1.39 -10.37 -0.52
C LEU A 260 1.51 -10.36 1.02
N SER A 261 0.76 -9.49 1.70
CA SER A 261 0.84 -9.35 3.17
C SER A 261 0.49 -10.63 3.92
N ALA A 262 -0.43 -11.44 3.38
CA ALA A 262 -0.80 -12.75 3.93
C ALA A 262 0.31 -13.81 3.82
N PHE A 263 1.33 -13.57 2.99
CA PHE A 263 2.41 -14.51 2.70
C PHE A 263 3.76 -14.09 3.29
N THR A 264 3.78 -13.00 4.06
CA THR A 264 4.97 -12.54 4.79
C THR A 264 4.63 -12.29 6.25
N ASN A 265 5.61 -12.47 7.13
CA ASN A 265 5.47 -12.16 8.57
C ASN A 265 5.77 -10.68 8.86
N ARG A 266 6.01 -9.85 7.84
CA ARG A 266 6.40 -8.44 8.01
C ARG A 266 5.29 -7.52 7.50
N ASP A 267 4.85 -6.59 8.33
CA ASP A 267 3.99 -5.49 7.90
C ASP A 267 4.84 -4.42 7.18
N LEU A 268 4.86 -4.49 5.85
CA LEU A 268 5.68 -3.62 5.02
C LEU A 268 4.89 -2.50 4.34
N LEU A 269 3.56 -2.50 4.44
CA LEU A 269 2.70 -1.63 3.62
C LEU A 269 2.99 -0.15 3.88
N ALA A 270 3.08 0.23 5.15
CA ALA A 270 3.42 1.58 5.58
C ALA A 270 4.73 2.06 4.95
N THR A 271 5.77 1.25 5.15
CA THR A 271 7.13 1.56 4.74
C THR A 271 7.24 1.66 3.23
N ILE A 272 6.65 0.70 2.50
CA ILE A 272 6.68 0.65 1.04
C ILE A 272 5.91 1.83 0.44
N ALA A 273 4.73 2.15 0.98
CA ALA A 273 3.94 3.27 0.48
C ALA A 273 4.65 4.61 0.70
N ILE A 274 5.21 4.83 1.90
CA ILE A 274 6.00 6.05 2.20
C ILE A 274 7.22 6.13 1.30
N ALA A 275 7.96 5.03 1.12
CA ALA A 275 9.12 4.97 0.25
C ALA A 275 8.74 5.27 -1.21
N ALA A 276 7.71 4.62 -1.75
CA ALA A 276 7.25 4.80 -3.11
C ALA A 276 6.88 6.26 -3.41
N TYR A 277 6.05 6.88 -2.58
CA TYR A 277 5.64 8.27 -2.79
C TYR A 277 6.75 9.28 -2.50
N SER A 278 7.63 9.01 -1.53
CA SER A 278 8.81 9.86 -1.28
C SER A 278 9.76 9.85 -2.48
N TYR A 279 9.96 8.70 -3.12
CA TYR A 279 10.80 8.61 -4.31
C TYR A 279 10.21 9.25 -5.53
N MET A 280 8.88 9.19 -5.70
CA MET A 280 8.20 9.95 -6.75
C MET A 280 8.46 11.45 -6.66
N ALA A 281 8.50 11.98 -5.43
CA ALA A 281 8.82 13.38 -5.21
C ALA A 281 10.29 13.72 -5.54
N LEU A 282 11.19 12.76 -5.38
CA LEU A 282 12.63 12.90 -5.61
C LEU A 282 13.07 12.59 -7.05
N ILE A 283 12.16 12.20 -7.94
CA ILE A 283 12.45 11.86 -9.35
C ILE A 283 13.29 12.94 -10.06
N PRO A 284 12.99 14.25 -9.97
CA PRO A 284 13.81 15.28 -10.62
C PRO A 284 15.26 15.30 -10.13
N ILE A 285 15.48 14.95 -8.86
CA ILE A 285 16.81 14.94 -8.23
C ILE A 285 17.56 13.67 -8.62
N ILE A 286 16.87 12.53 -8.74
CA ILE A 286 17.50 11.24 -9.04
C ILE A 286 17.73 11.03 -10.54
N GLN A 287 16.72 11.31 -11.38
CA GLN A 287 16.81 11.03 -12.81
C GLN A 287 17.78 11.96 -13.54
N LYS A 288 17.76 13.27 -13.25
CA LYS A 288 18.58 14.26 -13.99
C LYS A 288 20.08 13.92 -13.98
N PRO A 289 20.72 13.59 -12.84
CA PRO A 289 22.11 13.15 -12.81
C PRO A 289 22.37 11.89 -13.66
N ILE A 290 21.51 10.87 -13.55
CA ILE A 290 21.66 9.61 -14.29
C ILE A 290 21.56 9.85 -15.80
N MET A 291 20.60 10.68 -16.24
CA MET A 291 20.48 11.08 -17.64
C MET A 291 21.76 11.74 -18.14
N LYS A 292 22.32 12.69 -17.39
CA LYS A 292 23.55 13.42 -17.77
C LYS A 292 24.79 12.51 -17.76
N LEU A 293 24.85 11.54 -16.85
CA LEU A 293 25.95 10.58 -16.74
C LEU A 293 25.93 9.57 -17.89
N MET A 294 24.75 9.03 -18.23
CA MET A 294 24.64 7.97 -19.24
C MET A 294 24.58 8.51 -20.66
N THR A 295 24.09 9.74 -20.88
CA THR A 295 23.86 10.27 -22.24
C THR A 295 24.81 11.42 -22.60
N THR A 296 25.32 11.38 -23.83
CA THR A 296 26.17 12.44 -24.38
C THR A 296 25.33 13.63 -24.84
N LYS A 297 25.93 14.82 -24.93
CA LYS A 297 25.23 16.01 -25.46
C LYS A 297 24.69 15.79 -26.88
N LYS A 298 25.45 15.08 -27.72
CA LYS A 298 25.03 14.73 -29.10
C LYS A 298 23.76 13.87 -29.12
N GLU A 299 23.66 12.89 -28.22
CA GLU A 299 22.47 12.05 -28.08
C GLU A 299 21.26 12.86 -27.57
N ARG A 300 21.48 13.77 -26.63
CA ARG A 300 20.43 14.59 -26.01
C ARG A 300 19.84 15.63 -26.97
N ALA A 301 20.63 16.14 -27.91
CA ALA A 301 20.20 17.09 -28.94
C ALA A 301 19.47 16.44 -30.13
N ILE A 302 19.22 15.12 -30.11
CA ILE A 302 18.51 14.44 -31.20
C ILE A 302 17.05 14.89 -31.24
N LYS A 303 16.66 15.54 -32.34
CA LYS A 303 15.27 15.92 -32.62
C LYS A 303 14.48 14.74 -33.15
N MET A 304 13.41 14.39 -32.45
CA MET A 304 12.54 13.29 -32.85
C MET A 304 11.56 13.74 -33.93
N LYS A 305 11.23 12.83 -34.86
CA LYS A 305 10.23 13.08 -35.89
C LYS A 305 8.84 13.10 -35.27
N GLN A 306 7.97 13.96 -35.78
CA GLN A 306 6.58 14.01 -35.37
C GLN A 306 5.91 12.63 -35.47
N LEU A 307 5.10 12.31 -34.45
CA LEU A 307 4.38 11.05 -34.38
C LEU A 307 3.33 10.97 -35.50
N ARG A 308 3.02 9.74 -35.92
CA ARG A 308 1.88 9.50 -36.82
C ARG A 308 0.58 9.93 -36.12
N GLU A 309 -0.39 10.38 -36.91
CA GLU A 309 -1.75 10.55 -36.40
C GLU A 309 -2.36 9.19 -36.08
N VAL A 310 -3.05 9.11 -34.94
CA VAL A 310 -3.72 7.90 -34.47
C VAL A 310 -5.21 8.10 -34.64
N SER A 311 -5.85 7.18 -35.35
CA SER A 311 -7.29 7.24 -35.58
C SER A 311 -8.08 7.07 -34.27
N LYS A 312 -9.28 7.65 -34.20
CA LYS A 312 -10.17 7.49 -33.04
C LYS A 312 -10.50 6.01 -32.78
N VAL A 313 -10.63 5.21 -33.84
CA VAL A 313 -10.89 3.77 -33.75
C VAL A 313 -9.72 3.05 -33.07
N GLU A 314 -8.47 3.34 -33.45
CA GLU A 314 -7.29 2.76 -32.79
C GLU A 314 -7.25 3.10 -31.30
N LYS A 315 -7.56 4.34 -30.93
CA LYS A 315 -7.59 4.77 -29.52
C LYS A 315 -8.66 4.06 -28.70
N ILE A 316 -9.83 3.76 -29.28
CA ILE A 316 -10.92 3.05 -28.60
C ILE A 316 -10.65 1.54 -28.52
N VAL A 317 -10.10 0.95 -29.58
CA VAL A 317 -9.81 -0.49 -29.65
C VAL A 317 -8.62 -0.87 -28.75
N PHE A 318 -7.64 0.02 -28.61
CA PHE A 318 -6.45 -0.21 -27.79
C PHE A 318 -6.75 -0.67 -26.34
N PRO A 319 -7.54 0.05 -25.52
CA PRO A 319 -7.81 -0.37 -24.15
C PRO A 319 -8.54 -1.71 -24.07
N ILE A 320 -9.43 -1.99 -25.02
CA ILE A 320 -10.19 -3.26 -25.08
C ILE A 320 -9.25 -4.42 -25.39
N LEU A 321 -8.41 -4.29 -26.43
CA LEU A 321 -7.46 -5.34 -26.81
C LEU A 321 -6.38 -5.53 -25.74
N CYS A 322 -5.87 -4.44 -25.15
CA CYS A 322 -4.87 -4.53 -24.09
C CYS A 322 -5.43 -5.29 -22.88
N THR A 323 -6.65 -4.95 -22.45
CA THR A 323 -7.34 -5.66 -21.35
C THR A 323 -7.57 -7.13 -21.68
N LEU A 324 -8.01 -7.45 -22.90
CA LEU A 324 -8.26 -8.84 -23.31
C LEU A 324 -6.96 -9.66 -23.35
N ILE A 325 -5.91 -9.13 -23.99
CA ILE A 325 -4.64 -9.84 -24.16
C ILE A 325 -3.97 -10.06 -22.81
N VAL A 326 -3.84 -9.01 -22.00
CA VAL A 326 -3.22 -9.13 -20.67
C VAL A 326 -4.09 -9.95 -19.74
N GLY A 327 -5.42 -9.82 -19.81
CA GLY A 327 -6.32 -10.63 -18.98
C GLY A 327 -6.26 -12.12 -19.26
N ILE A 328 -6.04 -12.52 -20.52
CA ILE A 328 -5.83 -13.92 -20.88
C ILE A 328 -4.45 -14.42 -20.43
N LEU A 329 -3.41 -13.58 -20.56
CA LEU A 329 -2.03 -13.96 -20.22
C LEU A 329 -1.74 -13.93 -18.71
N LEU A 330 -2.33 -12.96 -18.00
CA LEU A 330 -2.04 -12.63 -16.61
C LEU A 330 -3.28 -12.04 -15.91
N PRO A 331 -4.23 -12.89 -15.49
CA PRO A 331 -5.47 -12.46 -14.84
C PRO A 331 -5.26 -11.59 -13.60
N ASP A 332 -4.19 -11.83 -12.83
CA ASP A 332 -3.86 -11.10 -11.60
C ASP A 332 -3.57 -9.61 -11.81
N ALA A 333 -3.25 -9.20 -13.05
CA ALA A 333 -3.05 -7.79 -13.39
C ALA A 333 -4.37 -7.05 -13.70
N ILE A 334 -5.50 -7.77 -13.89
CA ILE A 334 -6.78 -7.19 -14.34
C ILE A 334 -7.36 -6.15 -13.38
N PRO A 335 -7.33 -6.32 -12.04
CA PRO A 335 -7.88 -5.32 -11.13
C PRO A 335 -7.25 -3.93 -11.31
N LEU A 336 -5.95 -3.86 -11.61
CA LEU A 336 -5.25 -2.62 -11.90
C LEU A 336 -5.40 -2.23 -13.37
N LEU A 337 -4.90 -3.06 -14.29
CA LEU A 337 -4.85 -2.74 -15.71
C LEU A 337 -6.25 -2.54 -16.32
N GLY A 338 -7.23 -3.36 -15.93
CA GLY A 338 -8.59 -3.24 -16.40
C GLY A 338 -9.22 -1.91 -16.00
N MET A 339 -8.94 -1.43 -14.78
CA MET A 339 -9.43 -0.13 -14.32
C MET A 339 -8.72 1.03 -15.01
N LEU A 340 -7.41 0.93 -15.26
CA LEU A 340 -6.68 1.88 -16.11
C LEU A 340 -7.27 1.97 -17.52
N MET A 341 -7.55 0.83 -18.13
CA MET A 341 -8.13 0.76 -19.47
C MET A 341 -9.59 1.24 -19.50
N LEU A 342 -10.37 1.00 -18.44
CA LEU A 342 -11.71 1.57 -18.28
C LEU A 342 -11.66 3.10 -18.25
N GLY A 343 -10.76 3.67 -17.45
CA GLY A 343 -10.53 5.12 -17.42
C GLY A 343 -10.17 5.68 -18.80
N ASN A 344 -9.27 4.99 -19.51
CA ASN A 344 -8.89 5.39 -20.86
C ASN A 344 -10.06 5.29 -21.85
N LEU A 345 -10.86 4.23 -21.78
CA LEU A 345 -12.03 4.08 -22.65
C LEU A 345 -13.09 5.16 -22.38
N MET A 346 -13.31 5.54 -21.11
CA MET A 346 -14.18 6.67 -20.77
C MET A 346 -13.72 7.95 -21.45
N ARG A 347 -12.41 8.22 -21.45
CA ARG A 347 -11.79 9.37 -22.13
C ARG A 347 -11.96 9.32 -23.65
N GLU A 348 -11.59 8.21 -24.27
CA GLU A 348 -11.51 8.10 -25.74
C GLU A 348 -12.87 7.88 -26.42
N SER A 349 -13.87 7.38 -25.69
CA SER A 349 -15.23 7.18 -26.19
C SER A 349 -15.91 8.52 -26.57
N GLY A 350 -15.69 9.57 -25.78
CA GLY A 350 -16.29 10.90 -25.95
C GLY A 350 -17.81 10.94 -25.78
N VAL A 351 -18.41 9.91 -25.18
CA VAL A 351 -19.86 9.84 -24.89
C VAL A 351 -20.17 9.93 -23.40
N VAL A 352 -19.16 9.79 -22.54
CA VAL A 352 -19.27 9.81 -21.08
C VAL A 352 -18.39 10.90 -20.47
N ASP A 353 -18.38 12.09 -21.05
CA ASP A 353 -17.54 13.22 -20.61
C ASP A 353 -17.72 13.57 -19.14
N ARG A 354 -18.96 13.48 -18.62
CA ARG A 354 -19.26 13.69 -17.20
C ARG A 354 -18.56 12.65 -16.31
N LEU A 355 -18.53 11.38 -16.72
CA LEU A 355 -17.88 10.31 -15.96
C LEU A 355 -16.36 10.43 -16.08
N SER A 356 -15.83 10.67 -17.28
CA SER A 356 -14.39 10.85 -17.51
C SER A 356 -13.86 12.03 -16.68
N THR A 357 -14.57 13.18 -16.70
CA THR A 357 -14.21 14.37 -15.91
C THR A 357 -14.29 14.09 -14.41
N GLN A 358 -15.30 13.33 -13.97
CA GLN A 358 -15.43 12.97 -12.56
C GLN A 358 -14.32 12.02 -12.11
N ALA A 359 -13.94 11.03 -12.94
CA ALA A 359 -12.87 10.08 -12.67
C ALA A 359 -11.51 10.77 -12.55
N GLN A 360 -11.18 11.66 -13.49
CA GLN A 360 -9.88 12.36 -13.50
C GLN A 360 -9.76 13.47 -12.45
N ASN A 361 -10.87 14.06 -12.01
CA ASN A 361 -10.88 15.17 -11.05
C ASN A 361 -11.47 14.75 -9.70
N GLY A 362 -12.80 14.78 -9.57
CA GLY A 362 -13.50 14.65 -8.28
C GLY A 362 -13.17 13.36 -7.54
N LEU A 363 -13.24 12.22 -8.25
CA LEU A 363 -12.91 10.91 -7.69
C LEU A 363 -11.42 10.83 -7.31
N MET A 364 -10.52 11.19 -8.23
CA MET A 364 -9.08 11.17 -8.01
C MET A 364 -8.68 12.01 -6.79
N ASN A 365 -9.18 13.25 -6.69
CA ASN A 365 -8.88 14.14 -5.57
C ASN A 365 -9.41 13.60 -4.24
N THR A 366 -10.63 13.03 -4.24
CA THR A 366 -11.22 12.45 -3.02
C THR A 366 -10.40 11.26 -2.53
N ILE A 367 -10.06 10.33 -3.42
CA ILE A 367 -9.29 9.13 -3.07
C ILE A 367 -7.86 9.50 -2.69
N THR A 368 -7.25 10.47 -3.35
CA THR A 368 -5.90 10.97 -3.01
C THR A 368 -5.84 11.48 -1.57
N ILE A 369 -6.88 12.20 -1.11
CA ILE A 369 -6.98 12.65 0.28
C ILE A 369 -7.09 11.45 1.22
N PHE A 370 -8.03 10.53 0.96
CA PHE A 370 -8.26 9.36 1.82
C PHE A 370 -7.03 8.46 1.90
N LEU A 371 -6.42 8.16 0.75
CA LEU A 371 -5.21 7.34 0.66
C LEU A 371 -4.04 8.03 1.35
N GLY A 372 -3.80 9.31 1.05
CA GLY A 372 -2.65 10.02 1.60
C GLY A 372 -2.71 10.08 3.12
N VAL A 373 -3.86 10.46 3.69
CA VAL A 373 -4.04 10.46 5.16
C VAL A 373 -3.87 9.05 5.72
N SER A 374 -4.57 8.04 5.17
CA SER A 374 -4.52 6.66 5.70
C SER A 374 -3.13 6.02 5.63
N VAL A 375 -2.38 6.21 4.54
CA VAL A 375 -0.99 5.74 4.42
C VAL A 375 -0.09 6.42 5.45
N GLY A 376 -0.23 7.73 5.64
CA GLY A 376 0.53 8.47 6.65
C GLY A 376 0.29 7.96 8.07
N CYS A 377 -0.94 7.52 8.37
CA CYS A 377 -1.31 7.03 9.70
C CYS A 377 -0.66 5.69 10.06
N LYS A 378 -0.22 4.91 9.07
CA LYS A 378 0.52 3.67 9.31
C LYS A 378 2.00 3.93 9.65
N ALA A 379 2.48 5.18 9.55
CA ALA A 379 3.85 5.59 9.85
C ALA A 379 4.08 5.79 11.37
N ILE A 380 3.86 4.74 12.17
CA ILE A 380 4.06 4.79 13.63
C ILE A 380 5.56 4.71 13.92
N GLY A 381 6.06 5.53 14.85
CA GLY A 381 7.50 5.61 15.12
C GLY A 381 8.18 4.30 15.52
N THR A 382 7.47 3.40 16.21
CA THR A 382 7.98 2.07 16.60
C THR A 382 8.18 1.14 15.40
N THR A 383 7.33 1.23 14.38
CA THR A 383 7.40 0.42 13.15
C THR A 383 8.31 1.06 12.11
N PHE A 384 8.27 2.39 12.00
CA PHE A 384 8.97 3.13 10.94
C PHE A 384 10.46 3.33 11.24
N LEU A 385 10.86 3.49 12.51
CA LEU A 385 12.26 3.71 12.89
C LEU A 385 13.00 2.37 13.12
N THR A 386 12.90 1.46 12.16
CA THR A 386 13.56 0.15 12.20
C THR A 386 14.64 0.03 11.12
N VAL A 387 15.61 -0.88 11.35
CA VAL A 387 16.68 -1.15 10.39
C VAL A 387 16.11 -1.70 9.08
N ASP A 388 15.05 -2.52 9.18
CA ASP A 388 14.31 -3.04 8.02
C ASP A 388 13.75 -1.88 7.18
N THR A 389 13.07 -0.92 7.81
CA THR A 389 12.54 0.24 7.08
C THR A 389 13.63 1.04 6.37
N LEU A 390 14.77 1.26 7.02
CA LEU A 390 15.90 1.95 6.38
C LEU A 390 16.43 1.17 5.17
N SER A 391 16.52 -0.16 5.27
CA SER A 391 16.96 -1.00 4.15
C SER A 391 15.97 -0.97 2.98
N ILE A 392 14.66 -0.95 3.24
CA ILE A 392 13.60 -0.85 2.21
C ILE A 392 13.67 0.49 1.50
N VAL A 393 13.84 1.57 2.28
CA VAL A 393 14.08 2.90 1.75
C VAL A 393 15.30 2.83 0.82
N LEU A 394 16.48 2.39 1.27
CA LEU A 394 17.68 2.30 0.42
C LEU A 394 17.48 1.44 -0.84
N LEU A 395 16.83 0.28 -0.72
CA LEU A 395 16.48 -0.58 -1.85
C LEU A 395 15.55 0.11 -2.84
N GLY A 396 14.54 0.86 -2.37
CA GLY A 396 13.65 1.62 -3.24
C GLY A 396 14.37 2.71 -4.03
N LEU A 397 15.34 3.39 -3.41
CA LEU A 397 16.20 4.36 -4.11
C LEU A 397 17.05 3.67 -5.18
N PHE A 398 17.64 2.52 -4.83
CA PHE A 398 18.39 1.69 -5.77
C PHE A 398 17.51 1.25 -6.95
N ALA A 399 16.30 0.76 -6.67
CA ALA A 399 15.31 0.34 -7.67
C ALA A 399 15.05 1.45 -8.69
N PHE A 400 14.81 2.66 -8.19
CA PHE A 400 14.52 3.82 -9.00
C PHE A 400 15.69 4.22 -9.92
N CYS A 401 16.92 4.18 -9.38
CA CYS A 401 18.13 4.44 -10.16
C CYS A 401 18.27 3.43 -11.30
N PHE A 402 18.11 2.14 -11.01
CA PHE A 402 18.29 1.08 -12.00
C PHE A 402 17.14 0.98 -13.01
N GLY A 403 15.91 1.37 -12.64
CA GLY A 403 14.82 1.52 -13.59
C GLY A 403 15.10 2.62 -14.61
N THR A 404 15.62 3.76 -14.15
CA THR A 404 16.06 4.87 -15.04
C THR A 404 17.21 4.41 -15.95
N VAL A 405 18.20 3.70 -15.41
CA VAL A 405 19.32 3.11 -16.17
C VAL A 405 18.81 2.13 -17.22
N GLY A 406 17.91 1.22 -16.87
CA GLY A 406 17.32 0.23 -17.78
C GLY A 406 16.60 0.87 -18.97
N GLY A 407 15.75 1.87 -18.69
CA GLY A 407 15.07 2.64 -19.74
C GLY A 407 16.04 3.39 -20.66
N LEU A 408 17.06 4.06 -20.11
CA LEU A 408 18.07 4.79 -20.89
C LEU A 408 18.93 3.84 -21.75
N LEU A 409 19.32 2.68 -21.22
CA LEU A 409 20.07 1.67 -21.96
C LEU A 409 19.26 1.16 -23.15
N MET A 410 17.99 0.84 -22.93
CA MET A 410 17.12 0.38 -24.02
C MET A 410 16.91 1.48 -25.08
N ALA A 411 16.71 2.72 -24.66
CA ALA A 411 16.61 3.84 -25.60
C ALA A 411 17.91 4.07 -26.40
N LYS A 412 19.09 3.84 -25.83
CA LYS A 412 20.38 3.85 -26.56
C LYS A 412 20.49 2.71 -27.56
N ILE A 413 20.09 1.50 -27.18
CA ILE A 413 20.06 0.35 -28.10
C ILE A 413 19.14 0.68 -29.29
N MET A 414 17.96 1.22 -29.01
CA MET A 414 17.00 1.67 -30.03
C MET A 414 17.55 2.82 -30.89
N ASN A 415 18.30 3.76 -30.30
CA ASN A 415 18.99 4.81 -31.06
C ASN A 415 19.97 4.19 -32.07
N LYS A 416 20.83 3.27 -31.61
CA LYS A 416 21.84 2.63 -32.47
C LYS A 416 21.20 1.82 -33.61
N ILE A 417 20.16 1.03 -33.30
CA ILE A 417 19.44 0.22 -34.30
C ILE A 417 18.69 1.11 -35.31
N SER A 418 18.13 2.24 -34.87
CA SER A 418 17.39 3.16 -35.73
C SER A 418 18.26 4.10 -36.57
N GLY A 419 19.59 4.05 -36.39
CA GLY A 419 20.53 4.95 -37.06
C GLY A 419 20.47 6.38 -36.51
N GLY A 420 20.27 6.56 -35.20
CA GLY A 420 20.30 7.87 -34.54
C GLY A 420 18.97 8.62 -34.49
N LYS A 421 17.83 7.95 -34.71
CA LYS A 421 16.51 8.61 -34.82
C LYS A 421 15.77 8.77 -33.50
N ILE A 422 16.19 8.07 -32.45
CA ILE A 422 15.50 8.01 -31.16
C ILE A 422 16.34 8.72 -30.12
N ASN A 423 15.79 9.74 -29.45
CA ASN A 423 16.53 10.44 -28.41
C ASN A 423 16.61 9.58 -27.14
N PRO A 424 17.81 9.21 -26.65
CA PRO A 424 17.91 8.36 -25.45
C PRO A 424 17.24 8.92 -24.20
N LEU A 425 16.99 10.24 -24.11
CA LEU A 425 16.28 10.86 -22.99
C LEU A 425 14.85 10.35 -22.82
N ILE A 426 14.18 9.88 -23.88
CA ILE A 426 12.85 9.26 -23.70
C ILE A 426 12.92 7.95 -22.91
N GLY A 427 14.13 7.39 -22.74
CA GLY A 427 14.41 6.20 -21.96
C GLY A 427 14.07 6.34 -20.48
N SER A 428 14.49 7.45 -19.86
CA SER A 428 14.20 7.73 -18.45
C SER A 428 12.71 7.96 -18.18
N ALA A 429 11.97 8.39 -19.20
CA ALA A 429 10.53 8.50 -19.11
C ALA A 429 9.83 7.14 -19.01
N GLY A 430 10.52 6.01 -19.22
CA GLY A 430 9.95 4.67 -19.02
C GLY A 430 9.58 4.34 -17.56
N VAL A 431 10.10 5.13 -16.61
CA VAL A 431 9.72 5.02 -15.20
C VAL A 431 8.32 5.59 -15.00
N SER A 432 7.42 4.82 -14.38
CA SER A 432 5.96 4.95 -14.41
C SER A 432 5.35 6.17 -13.68
N ALA A 433 6.13 7.23 -13.46
CA ALA A 433 5.65 8.46 -12.83
C ALA A 433 4.99 9.37 -13.86
N VAL A 434 3.72 9.09 -14.17
CA VAL A 434 2.92 9.87 -15.13
C VAL A 434 2.35 11.14 -14.47
N PRO A 435 2.44 12.33 -15.10
CA PRO A 435 3.20 12.67 -16.31
C PRO A 435 4.63 13.19 -16.01
N MET A 436 5.08 13.15 -14.75
CA MET A 436 6.29 13.82 -14.28
C MET A 436 7.59 13.35 -14.95
N ALA A 437 7.80 12.03 -15.12
CA ALA A 437 9.02 11.49 -15.73
C ALA A 437 9.21 11.97 -17.19
N ALA A 438 8.11 12.09 -17.93
CA ALA A 438 8.12 12.65 -19.28
C ALA A 438 8.46 14.14 -19.29
N ARG A 439 7.95 14.91 -18.32
CA ARG A 439 8.29 16.34 -18.15
C ARG A 439 9.75 16.56 -17.79
N ILE A 440 10.34 15.71 -16.96
CA ILE A 440 11.77 15.82 -16.63
C ILE A 440 12.63 15.53 -17.86
N SER A 441 12.23 14.55 -18.68
CA SER A 441 12.92 14.25 -19.93
C SER A 441 12.80 15.41 -20.94
N GLU A 442 11.65 16.09 -20.99
CA GLU A 442 11.48 17.36 -21.73
C GLU A 442 12.41 18.45 -21.22
N ASP A 443 12.44 18.71 -19.91
CA ASP A 443 13.25 19.76 -19.31
C ASP A 443 14.74 19.54 -19.61
N VAL A 444 15.25 18.32 -19.44
CA VAL A 444 16.65 17.98 -19.75
C VAL A 444 16.94 18.07 -21.26
N GLY A 445 15.96 17.74 -22.11
CA GLY A 445 16.07 17.95 -23.56
C GLY A 445 16.19 19.43 -23.92
N ARG A 446 15.37 20.28 -23.30
CA ARG A 446 15.35 21.74 -23.51
C ARG A 446 16.55 22.45 -22.90
N GLU A 447 17.13 21.92 -21.83
CA GLU A 447 18.40 22.39 -21.25
C GLU A 447 19.56 22.30 -22.29
N GLU A 448 19.52 21.31 -23.20
CA GLU A 448 20.57 21.13 -24.23
C GLU A 448 20.22 21.75 -25.59
N ASP A 449 18.95 21.71 -26.01
CA ASP A 449 18.43 22.42 -27.19
C ASP A 449 17.03 22.99 -26.89
N PRO A 450 16.86 24.32 -26.78
CA PRO A 450 15.57 24.95 -26.46
C PRO A 450 14.44 24.64 -27.43
N SER A 451 14.75 24.21 -28.66
CA SER A 451 13.79 23.85 -29.71
C SER A 451 13.45 22.35 -29.76
N ASN A 452 14.06 21.55 -28.88
CA ASN A 452 13.84 20.10 -28.82
C ASN A 452 12.71 19.75 -27.84
N HIS A 453 11.54 19.45 -28.41
CA HIS A 453 10.36 19.03 -27.65
C HIS A 453 10.20 17.51 -27.69
N LEU A 454 10.40 16.88 -26.54
CA LEU A 454 10.34 15.45 -26.27
C LEU A 454 9.07 15.02 -25.53
N LEU A 455 8.32 15.91 -24.88
CA LEU A 455 7.20 15.55 -23.99
C LEU A 455 6.22 14.58 -24.67
N MET A 456 5.76 14.90 -25.88
CA MET A 456 4.84 14.05 -26.63
C MET A 456 5.45 12.69 -27.00
N HIS A 457 6.76 12.59 -27.17
CA HIS A 457 7.45 11.33 -27.44
C HIS A 457 7.74 10.53 -26.16
N ALA A 458 8.03 11.23 -25.07
CA ALA A 458 8.35 10.67 -23.76
C ALA A 458 7.10 10.16 -23.02
N MET A 459 5.91 10.68 -23.35
CA MET A 459 4.65 10.15 -22.83
C MET A 459 4.42 8.69 -23.24
N GLY A 460 4.85 8.26 -24.44
CA GLY A 460 4.72 6.86 -24.86
C GLY A 460 5.39 5.88 -23.88
N PRO A 461 6.72 6.00 -23.64
CA PRO A 461 7.42 5.23 -22.62
C PRO A 461 6.83 5.35 -21.21
N ASN A 462 6.38 6.54 -20.79
CA ASN A 462 5.84 6.75 -19.44
C ASN A 462 4.55 5.97 -19.21
N VAL A 463 3.65 6.00 -20.19
CA VAL A 463 2.42 5.21 -20.16
C VAL A 463 2.73 3.70 -20.26
N ALA A 464 3.71 3.31 -21.09
CA ALA A 464 4.17 1.93 -21.13
C ALA A 464 4.77 1.47 -19.80
N GLY A 465 5.41 2.37 -19.04
CA GLY A 465 5.87 2.14 -17.68
C GLY A 465 4.73 1.71 -16.77
N VAL A 466 3.64 2.49 -16.71
CA VAL A 466 2.46 2.16 -15.86
C VAL A 466 1.88 0.80 -16.20
N ILE A 467 1.73 0.49 -17.50
CA ILE A 467 1.30 -0.84 -17.94
C ILE A 467 2.31 -1.90 -17.48
N GLY A 468 3.60 -1.63 -17.67
CA GLY A 468 4.70 -2.53 -17.29
C GLY A 468 4.74 -2.82 -15.79
N SER A 469 4.49 -1.83 -14.93
CA SER A 469 4.45 -2.00 -13.49
C SER A 469 3.23 -2.81 -13.04
N ALA A 470 2.05 -2.59 -13.63
CA ALA A 470 0.87 -3.42 -13.37
C ALA A 470 1.09 -4.89 -13.81
N VAL A 471 1.71 -5.11 -14.95
CA VAL A 471 2.08 -6.46 -15.43
C VAL A 471 3.15 -7.09 -14.55
N ALA A 472 4.17 -6.34 -14.13
CA ALA A 472 5.19 -6.83 -13.21
C ALA A 472 4.60 -7.21 -11.85
N ALA A 473 3.66 -6.41 -11.33
CA ALA A 473 2.94 -6.73 -10.11
C ALA A 473 2.08 -8.00 -10.27
N GLY A 474 1.32 -8.13 -11.36
CA GLY A 474 0.56 -9.36 -11.62
C GLY A 474 1.48 -10.59 -11.73
N PHE A 475 2.66 -10.45 -12.34
CA PHE A 475 3.64 -11.54 -12.44
C PHE A 475 4.20 -11.91 -11.07
N LEU A 476 4.60 -10.93 -10.26
CA LEU A 476 5.09 -11.17 -8.90
C LEU A 476 4.00 -11.80 -8.02
N LEU A 477 2.75 -11.38 -8.17
CA LEU A 477 1.62 -11.96 -7.45
C LEU A 477 1.38 -13.41 -7.88
N ALA A 478 1.40 -13.71 -9.18
CA ALA A 478 1.27 -15.06 -9.70
C ALA A 478 2.42 -15.99 -9.24
N CYS A 479 3.62 -15.46 -9.00
CA CYS A 479 4.76 -16.24 -8.54
C CYS A 479 4.83 -16.45 -7.02
N PHE A 480 4.33 -15.49 -6.22
CA PHE A 480 4.57 -15.45 -4.77
C PHE A 480 3.30 -15.30 -3.93
N GLY A 481 2.12 -15.22 -4.55
CA GLY A 481 0.82 -15.03 -3.90
C GLY A 481 -0.01 -16.30 -3.70
N GLY A 482 0.59 -17.50 -3.82
CA GLY A 482 -0.10 -18.78 -3.62
C GLY A 482 0.54 -19.96 -4.32
#